data_AF-A0A0Q0YTN1-F1
#
_entry.id   AF-A0A0Q0YTN1-F1
#
_cell.length_a   1.000
_cell.length_b   1.000
_cell.length_c   1.000
_cell.angle_alpha   90.00
_cell.angle_beta   90.00
_cell.angle_gamma   90.00
#
_symmetry.space_group_name_H-M   'P 1'
#
loop_
_entity.id
_entity.type
_entity.pdbx_description
1 polymer ?
#
loop_
_entity_poly.entity_id
_entity_poly.type
_entity_poly.pdbx_seq_one_letter_code
_entity_poly.pdbx_strand_id
1 'polypeptide(L)' 'MLKYLLRKSVSWLIVIFLATNLAYFLSSLFLDPRSNYVGRRPPLSEEQIADILTPLNLNPDTPLLER' A
#
# COMPACT_ATOMS: atom_id res chain seq x y z
N MET A 1 10.67 -26.58 24.93
CA MET A 1 10.36 -25.13 24.92
C MET A 1 10.66 -24.47 23.58
N LEU A 2 11.90 -24.51 23.07
CA LEU A 2 12.27 -23.85 21.80
C LEU A 2 11.41 -24.26 20.58
N LYS A 3 11.15 -25.57 20.39
CA LYS A 3 10.29 -26.07 19.31
C LYS A 3 8.85 -25.51 19.37
N TYR A 4 8.32 -25.35 20.58
CA TYR A 4 6.98 -24.80 20.78
C TYR A 4 6.95 -23.30 20.45
N LEU A 5 7.93 -22.55 20.95
CA LEU A 5 8.05 -21.12 20.66
C LEU A 5 8.20 -20.88 19.15
N LEU A 6 9.06 -21.64 18.47
CA LEU A 6 9.24 -21.52 17.03
C LEU A 6 7.93 -21.78 16.27
N ARG A 7 7.21 -22.86 16.60
CA ARG A 7 5.92 -23.17 15.98
C ARG A 7 4.90 -22.05 16.19
N LYS A 8 4.86 -21.47 17.39
CA LYS A 8 3.93 -20.38 17.71
C LYS A 8 4.31 -19.11 16.95
N SER A 9 5.59 -18.76 16.89
CA SER A 9 6.08 -17.60 16.13
C SER A 9 5.77 -17.71 14.64
N VAL A 10 6.02 -18.88 14.03
CA VAL A 10 5.68 -19.12 12.61
C VAL A 10 4.18 -18.97 12.37
N SER A 11 3.34 -19.49 13.27
CA SER A 11 1.89 -19.33 13.17
C SER A 11 1.47 -17.86 13.17
N TRP A 12 2.06 -17.04 14.04
CA TRP A 12 1.78 -15.60 14.07
C TRP A 12 2.33 -14.88 12.83
N LEU A 13 3.53 -15.24 12.36
CA LEU A 13 4.11 -14.67 11.15
C LEU A 13 3.23 -14.93 9.92
N ILE A 14 2.63 -16.12 9.80
CA ILE A 14 1.69 -16.43 8.73
C ILE A 14 0.47 -15.50 8.78
N VAL A 15 -0.11 -15.31 9.97
CA VAL A 15 -1.27 -14.43 10.14
C VAL A 15 -0.91 -12.97 9.81
N ILE A 16 0.22 -12.49 10.29
CA ILE A 16 0.70 -11.13 10.00
C ILE A 16 0.93 -10.97 8.51
N PHE A 17 1.64 -11.89 7.88
CA PHE A 17 1.92 -11.88 6.45
C PHE A 17 0.63 -11.82 5.63
N LEU A 18 -0.34 -12.69 5.94
CA LEU A 18 -1.62 -12.68 5.24
C LEU A 18 -2.37 -11.35 5.46
N ALA A 19 -2.46 -10.89 6.71
CA ALA A 19 -3.18 -9.67 7.04
C ALA A 19 -2.58 -8.43 6.37
N THR A 20 -1.25 -8.28 6.36
CA THR A 20 -0.58 -7.12 5.76
C THR A 20 -0.71 -7.12 4.24
N ASN A 21 -0.55 -8.26 3.59
CA ASN A 21 -0.70 -8.36 2.13
C ASN A 21 -2.16 -8.13 1.71
N LEU A 22 -3.13 -8.69 2.43
CA LEU A 22 -4.55 -8.43 2.17
C LEU A 22 -4.88 -6.95 2.34
N ALA A 23 -4.41 -6.32 3.41
CA ALA A 23 -4.60 -4.89 3.63
C ALA A 23 -3.98 -4.07 2.48
N TYR A 24 -2.77 -4.43 2.02
CA TYR A 24 -2.11 -3.78 0.89
C TYR A 24 -2.90 -3.90 -0.43
N PHE A 25 -3.42 -5.08 -0.75
CA PHE A 25 -4.25 -5.27 -1.93
C PHE A 25 -5.57 -4.50 -1.82
N LEU A 26 -6.23 -4.56 -0.66
CA LEU A 26 -7.46 -3.81 -0.44
C LEU A 26 -7.23 -2.29 -0.54
N SER A 27 -6.16 -1.75 0.05
CA SER A 27 -5.85 -0.34 -0.09
C SER A 27 -5.58 0.04 -1.54
N SER A 28 -4.88 -0.82 -2.28
CA SER A 28 -4.53 -0.54 -3.68
C SER A 28 -5.73 -0.61 -4.63
N LEU A 29 -6.74 -1.42 -4.32
CA LEU A 29 -7.93 -1.60 -5.15
C LEU A 29 -9.04 -0.59 -4.84
N PHE A 30 -9.17 -0.17 -3.57
CA PHE A 30 -10.34 0.60 -3.13
C PHE A 30 -10.03 2.05 -2.74
N LEU A 31 -8.78 2.42 -2.47
CA LEU A 31 -8.43 3.80 -2.14
C LEU A 31 -7.96 4.58 -3.36
N ASP A 32 -8.35 5.84 -3.42
CA ASP A 32 -7.83 6.80 -4.39
C ASP A 32 -6.85 7.77 -3.71
N PRO A 33 -5.52 7.59 -3.89
CA PRO A 33 -4.53 8.48 -3.30
C PRO A 33 -4.56 9.90 -3.87
N ARG A 34 -5.15 10.12 -5.07
CA ARG A 34 -5.29 11.45 -5.68
C ARG A 34 -6.28 12.33 -4.92
N SER A 35 -7.27 11.70 -4.27
CA SER A 35 -8.27 12.39 -3.44
C SER A 35 -7.65 13.28 -2.35
N ASN A 36 -6.46 12.94 -1.86
CA ASN A 36 -5.72 13.73 -0.86
C ASN A 36 -5.28 15.13 -1.35
N TYR A 37 -5.30 15.36 -2.67
CA TYR A 37 -4.89 16.62 -3.29
C TYR A 37 -6.08 17.43 -3.79
N VAL A 38 -7.29 16.86 -3.78
CA VAL A 38 -8.53 17.54 -4.16
C VAL A 38 -8.79 18.66 -3.15
N GLY A 39 -8.77 19.92 -3.61
CA GLY A 39 -9.01 21.10 -2.78
C GLY A 39 -7.76 21.84 -2.30
N ARG A 40 -6.55 21.44 -2.72
CA ARG A 40 -5.35 22.26 -2.52
C ARG A 40 -5.46 23.59 -3.27
N ARG A 41 -4.85 24.64 -2.70
CA ARG A 41 -4.73 25.96 -3.31
C ARG A 41 -3.27 26.40 -3.33
N PRO A 42 -2.67 26.64 -4.52
CA PRO A 42 -3.26 26.47 -5.86
C PRO A 42 -3.59 25.00 -6.17
N PRO A 43 -4.55 24.74 -7.08
CA PRO A 43 -4.84 23.38 -7.52
C PRO A 43 -3.60 22.79 -8.22
N LEU A 44 -3.29 21.53 -7.91
CA LEU A 44 -2.22 20.79 -8.58
C LEU A 44 -2.75 20.18 -9.88
N SER A 45 -1.93 20.14 -10.92
CA SER A 45 -2.25 19.40 -12.14
C SER A 45 -2.17 17.89 -11.91
N GLU A 46 -2.79 17.09 -12.79
CA GLU A 46 -2.74 15.63 -12.70
C GLU A 46 -1.30 15.10 -12.80
N GLU A 47 -0.47 15.69 -13.68
CA GLU A 47 0.96 15.35 -13.81
C GLU A 47 1.73 15.62 -12.51
N GLN A 48 1.49 16.76 -11.85
CA GLN A 48 2.12 17.07 -10.58
C GLN A 48 1.75 16.05 -9.49
N ILE A 49 0.49 15.61 -9.46
CA ILE A 49 0.04 14.58 -8.52
C ILE A 49 0.69 13.22 -8.87
N ALA A 50 0.77 12.86 -10.15
CA ALA A 50 1.44 11.65 -10.60
C ALA A 50 2.94 11.63 -10.24
N ASP A 51 3.64 12.75 -10.42
CA ASP A 51 5.06 12.91 -10.07
C ASP A 51 5.31 12.79 -8.56
N ILE A 52 4.33 13.18 -7.73
CA ILE A 52 4.39 12.98 -6.28
C ILE A 52 4.13 11.52 -5.90
N LEU A 53 3.14 10.87 -6.53
CA LEU A 53 2.68 9.54 -6.15
C LEU A 53 3.56 8.40 -6.70
N THR A 54 4.17 8.58 -7.88
CA THR A 54 5.00 7.58 -8.55
C THR A 54 6.21 7.14 -7.70
N PRO A 55 7.07 8.04 -7.17
CA PRO A 55 8.21 7.62 -6.33
C PRO A 55 7.79 7.02 -4.98
N LEU A 56 6.51 7.14 -4.61
CA LEU A 56 5.95 6.57 -3.38
C LEU A 56 5.27 5.21 -3.62
N ASN A 57 5.27 4.69 -4.87
CA ASN A 57 4.53 3.49 -5.26
C ASN A 57 3.01 3.58 -5.02
N LEU A 58 2.48 4.81 -5.07
CA LEU A 58 1.07 5.10 -4.85
C LEU A 58 0.35 5.51 -6.15
N ASN A 59 1.06 5.68 -7.27
CA ASN A 59 0.42 6.11 -8.51
C ASN A 59 -0.48 5.00 -9.07
N PRO A 60 -1.82 5.19 -9.12
CA PRO A 60 -2.76 4.16 -9.60
C PRO A 60 -2.49 3.69 -11.04
N ASP A 61 -1.82 4.50 -11.86
CA ASP A 61 -1.57 4.20 -13.28
C ASP A 61 -0.41 3.20 -13.48
N THR A 62 0.48 3.05 -12.49
CA THR A 62 1.56 2.06 -12.56
C THR A 62 1.01 0.67 -12.18
N PRO A 63 1.20 -0.41 -12.94
CA PRO A 63 0.72 -1.74 -12.52
C PRO A 63 1.34 -2.19 -11.19
N LEU A 64 0.58 -2.89 -10.33
CA LEU A 64 1.09 -3.37 -9.03
C LEU A 64 2.30 -4.31 -9.14
N LEU A 65 2.44 -5.00 -10.28
CA LEU A 65 3.59 -5.87 -10.54
C LEU A 65 4.87 -5.08 -10.89
N GLU A 66 4.74 -3.79 -11.18
CA GLU A 66 5.81 -2.89 -11.63
C GLU A 66 6.16 -1.83 -10.57
N ARG A 67 5.40 -1.72 -9.48
CA ARG A 67 5.63 -0.79 -8.37
C ARG A 67 6.58 -1.37 -7.32
#